data_AF-A0A2I6S9D6-F1
#
_entry.id   AF-A0A2I6S9D6-F1
#
_cell.length_a   1.000
_cell.length_b   1.000
_cell.length_c   1.000
_cell.angle_alpha   90.00
_cell.angle_beta   90.00
_cell.angle_gamma   90.00
#
_symmetry.space_group_name_H-M   'P 1'
#
loop_
_entity.id
_entity.type
_entity.pdbx_description
1 polymer ?
#
loop_
_entity_poly.entity_id
_entity_poly.type
_entity_poly.pdbx_seq_one_letter_code
_entity_poly.pdbx_strand_id
1 'polypeptide(L)' 'MKELRCGNCHRLLARGQPSNIEIKCPRCGHLNLFNNPKAVEPPNPRDKVARPRSTRP' A
#
# COMPACT_ATOMS: atom_id res chain seq x y z
N MET A 1 8.70 -18.26 -3.30
CA MET A 1 9.14 -16.87 -2.96
C MET A 1 8.28 -15.89 -3.73
N LYS A 2 7.88 -14.75 -3.13
CA LYS A 2 7.11 -13.73 -3.86
C LYS A 2 8.04 -12.86 -4.70
N GLU A 3 7.53 -12.40 -5.83
CA GLU A 3 8.23 -11.45 -6.71
C GLU A 3 7.72 -10.04 -6.42
N LEU A 4 8.61 -9.16 -5.95
CA LEU A 4 8.32 -7.75 -5.76
C LEU A 4 8.55 -7.05 -7.10
N ARG A 5 7.48 -6.57 -7.72
CA ARG A 5 7.50 -5.91 -9.02
C ARG A 5 7.18 -4.43 -8.85
N CYS A 6 7.79 -3.60 -9.69
CA CYS A 6 7.51 -2.18 -9.67
C CYS A 6 6.05 -1.91 -10.09
N GLY A 7 5.33 -1.08 -9.34
CA GLY A 7 3.96 -0.68 -9.67
C GLY A 7 3.83 0.18 -10.93
N ASN A 8 4.93 0.76 -11.41
CA ASN A 8 4.93 1.63 -12.59
C ASN A 8 5.39 0.91 -13.87
N CYS A 9 6.52 0.18 -13.81
CA CYS A 9 7.10 -0.47 -15.00
C CYS A 9 6.98 -2.00 -15.00
N HIS A 10 6.35 -2.59 -13.98
CA HIS A 10 6.14 -4.03 -13.80
C HIS A 10 7.43 -4.89 -13.83
N ARG A 11 8.59 -4.27 -13.77
CA ARG A 11 9.89 -4.94 -13.75
C ARG A 11 10.12 -5.58 -12.39
N LEU A 12 10.80 -6.71 -12.37
CA LEU A 12 11.23 -7.38 -11.15
C LEU A 12 12.23 -6.47 -10.40
N LEU A 13 11.89 -6.12 -9.16
CA LEU A 13 12.74 -5.35 -8.25
C LEU A 13 13.51 -6.28 -7.32
N ALA A 14 12.82 -7.25 -6.72
CA ALA A 14 13.41 -8.20 -5.79
C ALA A 14 12.60 -9.50 -5.73
N ARG A 15 13.23 -10.58 -5.26
CA ARG A 15 12.56 -11.85 -4.92
C ARG A 15 12.72 -12.07 -3.43
N GLY A 16 11.61 -12.22 -2.71
CA GLY A 16 11.66 -12.32 -1.27
C GLY A 16 10.29 -12.20 -0.64
N GLN A 17 10.26 -12.07 0.69
CA GLN A 17 9.06 -11.66 1.40
C GLN A 17 9.06 -10.12 1.47
N PRO A 18 7.90 -9.47 1.30
CA PRO A 18 7.80 -8.03 1.50
C PRO A 18 8.01 -7.71 2.99
N SER A 19 9.25 -7.42 3.36
CA SER A 19 9.56 -6.69 4.59
C SER A 19 9.24 -5.22 4.35
N ASN A 20 8.96 -4.45 5.42
CA ASN A 20 8.67 -3.02 5.33
C ASN A 20 9.88 -2.29 4.70
N ILE A 21 9.89 -2.18 3.36
CA ILE A 21 11.03 -1.75 2.58
C ILE A 21 10.56 -0.73 1.56
N GLU A 22 11.34 0.32 1.44
CA GLU A 22 11.11 1.41 0.50
C GLU A 22 12.25 1.39 -0.52
N ILE A 23 11.92 1.11 -1.77
CA ILE A 23 12.92 0.91 -2.83
C ILE A 23 12.57 1.74 -4.06
N LYS A 24 13.52 2.56 -4.48
CA LYS A 24 13.45 3.28 -5.74
C LYS A 24 13.75 2.33 -6.89
N CYS A 25 12.89 2.32 -7.90
CA CYS A 25 13.14 1.57 -9.12
C CYS A 25 14.28 2.25 -9.91
N PRO A 26 15.41 1.56 -10.17
CA PRO A 26 16.54 2.15 -10.90
C PRO A 26 16.23 2.41 -12.38
N ARG A 27 15.11 1.89 -12.90
CA ARG A 27 14.71 2.01 -14.31
C ARG A 27 13.79 3.20 -14.57
N CYS A 28 12.78 3.40 -13.71
CA CYS A 28 11.77 4.44 -13.90
C CYS A 28 11.79 5.53 -12.81
N GLY A 29 12.61 5.37 -11.77
CA GLY A 29 12.68 6.30 -10.64
C GLY A 29 11.50 6.24 -9.68
N HIS A 30 10.49 5.40 -9.93
CA HIS A 30 9.32 5.27 -9.07
C HIS A 30 9.69 4.66 -7.71
N LEU A 31 9.20 5.26 -6.63
CA LEU A 31 9.41 4.80 -5.26
C LEU A 31 8.34 3.76 -4.92
N ASN A 32 8.77 2.53 -4.66
CA ASN A 32 7.87 1.42 -4.34
C ASN A 32 7.96 1.11 -2.86
N LEU A 33 6.80 1.11 -2.21
CA LEU A 33 6.62 0.75 -0.81
C LEU A 33 6.08 -0.68 -0.75
N PHE A 34 6.85 -1.59 -0.15
CA PHE A 34 6.39 -2.95 0.08
C PHE A 34 6.18 -3.15 1.58
N ASN A 35 4.97 -3.51 1.97
CA ASN A 35 4.58 -3.75 3.35
C ASN A 35 4.32 -5.23 3.56
N ASN A 36 4.60 -5.72 4.76
CA ASN A 36 4.26 -7.09 5.10
C ASN A 36 2.74 -7.21 5.28
N PRO A 37 2.03 -8.13 4.60
CA PRO A 37 0.57 -8.23 4.65
C PRO A 37 0.01 -8.61 6.04
N LYS A 38 0.87 -8.97 7.02
CA LYS A 38 0.44 -9.15 8.42
C LYS A 38 0.34 -7.84 9.21
N ALA A 39 0.84 -6.72 8.68
CA ALA A 39 0.67 -5.41 9.28
C ALA A 39 -0.57 -4.72 8.68
N VAL A 40 -1.74 -5.36 8.81
CA VAL A 40 -2.98 -4.58 8.84
C VAL A 40 -3.14 -4.18 10.30
N GLU A 41 -2.73 -2.95 10.60
CA GLU A 41 -3.29 -2.27 11.76
C GLU A 41 -4.81 -2.23 11.53
N PRO A 42 -5.63 -2.57 12.54
CA PRO A 42 -7.08 -2.55 12.37
C PRO A 42 -7.50 -1.15 11.90
N PRO A 43 -8.40 -1.04 10.90
CA PRO A 43 -8.90 0.26 10.48
C PRO A 43 -9.45 0.98 11.71
N ASN A 44 -8.94 2.18 11.97
CA ASN A 44 -9.33 2.97 13.12
C ASN A 44 -10.86 3.19 13.01
N PRO A 45 -11.68 2.80 14.01
CA PRO A 45 -13.13 2.90 13.93
C PRO A 45 -13.66 4.34 13.80
N ARG A 46 -12.77 5.36 13.81
CA ARG A 46 -13.09 6.78 13.72
C ARG A 46 -13.48 7.27 12.32
N ASP A 47 -13.22 6.50 11.26
CA ASP A 47 -13.67 6.85 9.90
C ASP A 47 -15.18 6.60 9.67
N LYS A 48 -15.91 6.06 10.66
CA LYS A 48 -17.37 5.90 10.60
C LYS A 48 -18.16 7.13 11.07
N VAL A 49 -17.76 8.35 10.71
CA VAL A 49 -18.69 9.50 10.79
C VAL A 49 -19.35 9.72 9.44
N ALA A 50 -20.19 8.76 9.04
CA ALA A 50 -21.25 9.06 8.10
C ALA A 50 -22.16 10.10 8.77
N ARG A 51 -21.98 11.38 8.43
CA ARG A 51 -22.91 12.45 8.82
C ARG A 51 -24.30 12.05 8.29
N PRO A 52 -25.32 11.85 9.13
CA PRO A 52 -26.67 11.78 8.60
C PRO A 52 -26.97 13.16 8.00
N ARG A 53 -27.21 13.21 6.68
CA ARG A 53 -27.80 14.40 6.08
C ARG A 53 -29.20 14.53 6.67
N SER A 54 -29.33 15.41 7.66
CA SER A 54 -30.62 15.92 8.11
C SER A 54 -31.26 16.62 6.91
N THR A 55 -32.16 15.93 6.22
CA THR A 55 -33.17 16.58 5.39
C THR A 55 -34.37 16.86 6.28
N ARG A 56 -34.48 18.12 6.69
CA ARG A 56 -35.66 18.76 7.27
C ARG A 56 -35.81 20.10 6.55
N PRO A 57 -37.00 20.67 6.35
CA PRO A 57 -38.37 20.14 6.45
C PRO A 57 -38.97 19.73 5.10
#